data_AF-A0A1Q4L0H6-F1
#
_entry.id   AF-A0A1Q4L0H6-F1
#
_cell.length_a   1.000
_cell.length_b   1.000
_cell.length_c   1.000
_cell.angle_alpha   90.00
_cell.angle_beta   90.00
_cell.angle_gamma   90.00
#
_symmetry.space_group_name_H-M   'P 1'
#
loop_
_entity.id
_entity.type
_entity.pdbx_description
1 polymer ?
#
loop_
_entity_poly.entity_id
_entity_poly.type
_entity_poly.pdbx_seq_one_letter_code
_entity_poly.pdbx_strand_id
1 'polypeptide(L)'
;MKDLMKQYIETKKELEKSKVGATEKDISIINGMISDIDYALEWMRTAKQPGKTRGIERRAAYEREKPCDPLLMQRYVRSTEMPVYEWDTEAKESVISEWDRIQLEDALST
;
A
#
# COMPACT_ATOMS: atom_id res chain seq x y z
N MET A 1 3.10 -13.82 -34.30
CA MET A 1 2.97 -14.00 -32.82
C MET A 1 2.18 -15.26 -32.46
N LYS A 2 1.00 -15.49 -33.05
CA LYS A 2 0.23 -16.73 -32.85
C LYS A 2 1.02 -18.01 -33.24
N ASP A 3 1.75 -17.97 -34.36
CA ASP A 3 2.58 -19.11 -34.78
C ASP A 3 3.74 -19.38 -33.82
N LEU A 4 4.37 -18.32 -33.28
CA LEU A 4 5.43 -18.44 -32.29
C LEU A 4 4.91 -19.08 -31.00
N MET A 5 3.74 -18.66 -30.52
CA MET A 5 3.10 -19.30 -29.36
C MET A 5 2.79 -20.78 -29.61
N LYS A 6 2.36 -21.12 -30.84
CA LYS A 6 2.10 -22.52 -31.23
C LYS A 6 3.38 -23.36 -31.15
N GLN A 7 4.49 -22.86 -31.69
CA GLN A 7 5.80 -23.50 -31.60
C GLN A 7 6.23 -23.73 -30.14
N TYR A 8 6.10 -22.73 -29.28
CA TYR A 8 6.45 -22.85 -27.86
C TYR A 8 5.58 -23.88 -27.10
N ILE A 9 4.31 -24.02 -27.49
CA ILE A 9 3.41 -25.04 -26.92
C ILE A 9 3.82 -26.45 -27.41
N GLU A 10 4.22 -26.58 -28.66
CA GLU A 10 4.70 -27.85 -29.23
C GLU A 10 6.01 -28.29 -28.58
N THR A 11 6.98 -27.39 -28.43
CA THR A 11 8.25 -27.68 -27.75
C THR A 11 8.05 -28.05 -26.28
N LYS A 12 7.14 -27.38 -25.56
CA LYS A 12 6.78 -27.77 -24.19
C LYS A 12 6.29 -29.22 -24.12
N LYS A 13 5.41 -29.63 -25.04
CA LYS A 13 4.90 -31.01 -25.09
C LYS A 13 6.00 -32.03 -25.39
N GLU A 14 6.97 -31.68 -26.24
CA GLU A 14 8.12 -32.54 -26.51
C GLU A 14 9.02 -32.71 -25.29
N LEU A 15 9.25 -31.63 -24.52
CA LEU A 15 10.00 -31.67 -23.27
C LEU A 15 9.28 -32.47 -22.17
N GLU A 16 7.95 -32.40 -22.10
CA GLU A 16 7.18 -33.24 -21.19
C GLU A 16 7.29 -34.73 -21.53
N LYS A 17 7.37 -35.07 -22.82
CA LYS A 17 7.60 -36.45 -23.27
C LYS A 17 9.02 -36.92 -22.96
N SER A 18 10.04 -36.07 -23.16
CA SER A 18 11.44 -36.43 -22.90
C SER A 18 11.73 -36.65 -21.41
N LYS A 19 10.88 -36.11 -20.52
CA LYS A 19 10.94 -36.36 -19.08
C LYS A 19 10.63 -37.81 -18.71
N VAL A 20 9.85 -38.53 -19.51
CA VAL A 20 9.46 -39.92 -19.24
C VAL A 20 10.62 -40.86 -19.60
N GLY A 21 11.39 -41.28 -18.59
CA GLY A 21 12.55 -42.16 -18.76
C GLY A 21 13.92 -41.46 -18.64
N ALA A 22 13.93 -40.17 -18.34
CA ALA A 22 15.15 -39.40 -18.10
C ALA A 22 15.73 -39.65 -16.69
N THR A 23 17.03 -39.41 -16.52
CA THR A 23 17.65 -39.46 -15.19
C THR A 23 17.23 -38.28 -14.32
N GLU A 24 17.35 -38.39 -13.01
CA GLU A 24 16.91 -37.34 -12.06
C GLU A 24 17.60 -35.98 -12.31
N LYS A 25 18.87 -36.00 -12.76
CA LYS A 25 19.60 -34.79 -13.17
C LYS A 25 19.00 -34.15 -14.43
N ASP A 26 18.70 -34.96 -15.43
CA ASP A 26 18.09 -34.50 -16.68
C ASP A 26 16.67 -33.98 -16.44
N ILE A 27 15.91 -34.61 -15.55
CA ILE A 27 14.58 -34.15 -15.13
C ILE A 27 14.64 -32.74 -14.56
N SER A 28 15.64 -32.44 -13.71
CA SER A 28 15.83 -31.10 -13.15
C SER A 28 16.08 -30.06 -14.23
N ILE A 29 16.95 -30.38 -15.20
CA ILE A 29 17.26 -29.50 -16.33
C ILE A 29 16.02 -29.28 -17.21
N ILE A 30 15.29 -30.34 -17.55
CA ILE A 30 14.07 -30.30 -18.35
C ILE A 30 13.00 -29.44 -17.65
N ASN A 31 12.85 -29.54 -16.33
CA ASN A 31 11.93 -28.71 -15.58
C ASN A 31 12.32 -27.21 -15.64
N GLY A 32 13.61 -26.90 -15.63
CA GLY A 32 14.11 -25.54 -15.85
C GLY A 32 13.70 -25.02 -17.23
N MET A 33 13.94 -25.81 -18.28
CA MET A 33 13.56 -25.47 -19.66
C MET A 33 12.04 -25.24 -19.82
N ILE A 34 11.22 -26.09 -19.17
CA ILE A 34 9.76 -25.93 -19.17
C ILE A 34 9.35 -24.62 -18.49
N SER A 35 9.99 -24.28 -17.37
CA SER A 35 9.72 -23.05 -16.62
C SER A 35 10.04 -21.80 -17.44
N ASP A 36 11.14 -21.80 -18.18
CA ASP A 36 11.51 -20.70 -19.09
C ASP A 36 10.51 -20.54 -20.23
N ILE A 37 10.03 -21.64 -20.81
CA ILE A 37 9.00 -21.63 -21.86
C ILE A 37 7.68 -21.09 -21.32
N ASP A 38 7.27 -21.50 -20.13
CA ASP A 38 6.05 -21.00 -19.49
C ASP A 38 6.13 -19.51 -19.18
N TYR A 39 7.30 -19.03 -18.71
CA TYR A 39 7.55 -17.60 -18.52
C TYR A 39 7.44 -16.80 -19.83
N ALA A 40 8.03 -17.31 -20.92
CA ALA A 40 7.91 -16.68 -22.23
C ALA A 40 6.47 -16.68 -22.77
N LEU A 41 5.72 -17.77 -22.58
CA LEU A 41 4.32 -17.88 -22.97
C LEU A 41 3.43 -16.89 -22.19
N GLU A 42 3.68 -16.70 -20.90
CA GLU A 42 2.95 -15.72 -20.08
C GLU A 42 3.22 -14.28 -20.56
N TRP A 43 4.47 -13.95 -20.90
CA TRP A 43 4.80 -12.67 -21.55
C TRP A 43 4.02 -12.46 -22.85
N MET A 44 4.02 -13.44 -23.75
CA MET A 44 3.33 -13.34 -25.04
C MET A 44 1.80 -13.25 -24.91
N ARG A 45 1.21 -13.89 -23.89
CA ARG A 45 -0.24 -13.86 -23.64
C ARG A 45 -0.71 -12.55 -23.01
N THR A 46 0.04 -12.07 -22.02
CA THR A 46 -0.42 -10.98 -21.14
C THR A 46 0.20 -9.64 -21.50
N ALA A 47 1.28 -9.63 -22.29
CA ALA A 47 2.12 -8.47 -22.61
C ALA A 47 2.59 -7.71 -21.34
N LYS A 48 2.69 -8.41 -20.21
CA LYS A 48 3.04 -7.90 -18.88
C LYS A 48 4.05 -8.85 -18.25
N GLN A 49 4.85 -8.33 -17.33
CA GLN A 49 5.83 -9.13 -16.60
C GLN A 49 5.11 -10.27 -15.83
N PRO A 50 5.43 -11.54 -16.13
CA PRO A 50 4.93 -12.70 -15.40
C PRO A 50 5.23 -12.62 -13.91
N GLY A 51 4.29 -13.09 -13.10
CA GLY A 51 4.42 -13.07 -11.64
C GLY A 51 4.16 -11.72 -10.96
N LYS A 52 3.96 -10.62 -11.71
CA LYS A 52 3.51 -9.34 -11.15
C LYS A 52 2.00 -9.17 -11.36
N THR A 53 1.22 -9.45 -10.33
CA THR A 53 -0.25 -9.40 -10.36
C THR A 53 -0.84 -7.99 -10.28
N ARG A 54 -0.17 -7.04 -9.62
CA ARG A 54 -0.61 -5.64 -9.49
C ARG A 54 0.61 -4.70 -9.42
N GLY A 55 0.49 -3.53 -10.03
CA GLY A 55 1.37 -2.41 -9.67
C GLY A 55 1.10 -2.03 -8.21
N ILE A 56 2.15 -1.75 -7.43
CA ILE A 56 1.98 -1.08 -6.13
C ILE A 56 1.48 0.33 -6.44
N GLU A 57 0.16 0.51 -6.40
CA GLU A 57 -0.41 1.84 -6.20
C GLU A 57 -0.19 2.21 -4.72
N ARG A 58 0.09 3.50 -4.46
CA ARG A 58 0.34 4.02 -3.11
C ARG A 58 -0.93 3.87 -2.23
N ARG A 59 -1.19 2.68 -1.67
CA ARG A 59 -2.25 2.44 -0.68
C ARG A 59 -2.04 3.17 0.65
N ALA A 60 -0.85 3.72 0.81
CA ALA A 60 -0.36 4.51 1.92
C ALA A 60 -1.33 5.59 2.45
N ALA A 61 -2.12 6.23 1.58
CA ALA A 61 -3.07 7.27 1.99
C ALA A 61 -4.30 6.65 2.66
N TYR A 62 -5.01 5.77 1.96
CA TYR A 62 -6.24 5.15 2.46
C TYR A 62 -6.05 4.22 3.67
N GLU A 63 -4.88 3.56 3.79
CA GLU A 63 -4.62 2.63 4.88
C GLU A 63 -4.12 3.31 6.17
N ARG A 64 -3.60 4.55 6.09
CA ARG A 64 -3.07 5.28 7.27
C ARG A 64 -4.02 6.30 7.85
N GLU A 65 -4.97 6.80 7.07
CA GLU A 65 -5.94 7.77 7.57
C GLU A 65 -6.89 7.11 8.58
N LYS A 66 -6.85 7.59 9.82
CA LYS A 66 -7.87 7.26 10.83
C LYS A 66 -8.86 8.41 10.89
N PRO A 67 -10.16 8.17 10.69
CA PRO A 67 -11.16 9.22 10.83
C PRO A 67 -11.17 9.71 12.29
N CYS A 68 -10.99 11.00 12.49
CA CYS A 68 -11.04 11.66 13.79
C CYS A 68 -12.15 12.72 13.77
N ASP A 69 -12.92 12.81 14.85
CA ASP A 69 -13.92 13.87 15.01
C ASP A 69 -13.20 15.19 15.36
N PRO A 70 -13.35 16.24 14.53
CA PRO A 70 -12.69 17.52 14.76
C PRO A 70 -13.09 18.16 16.10
N LEU A 71 -14.32 17.94 16.58
CA LEU A 71 -14.78 18.53 17.84
C LEU A 71 -14.12 17.87 19.05
N LEU A 72 -13.90 16.56 19.01
CA LEU A 72 -13.18 15.84 20.06
C LEU A 72 -11.72 16.29 20.11
N MET A 73 -11.10 16.48 18.95
CA MET A 73 -9.72 16.97 18.87
C MET A 73 -9.57 18.40 19.42
N GLN A 74 -10.50 19.30 19.07
CA GLN A 74 -10.53 20.66 19.61
C GLN A 74 -10.74 20.68 21.13
N ARG A 75 -11.66 19.86 21.66
CA ARG A 75 -11.89 19.74 23.10
C ARG A 75 -10.65 19.27 23.85
N TYR A 76 -9.99 18.22 23.34
CA TYR A 76 -8.76 17.70 23.93
C TYR A 76 -7.66 18.77 24.00
N VAL A 77 -7.42 19.45 22.88
CA VAL A 77 -6.43 20.53 22.77
C VAL A 77 -6.72 21.68 23.74
N ARG A 78 -7.99 22.09 23.87
CA ARG A 78 -8.37 23.15 24.82
C ARG A 78 -8.21 22.74 26.28
N SER A 79 -8.38 21.45 26.59
CA SER A 79 -8.30 20.92 27.96
C SER A 79 -6.86 20.63 28.42
N THR A 80 -5.93 20.46 27.48
CA THR A 80 -4.55 20.08 27.76
C THR A 80 -3.65 21.31 27.66
N GLU A 81 -2.80 21.53 28.67
CA GLU A 81 -1.76 22.56 28.58
C GLU A 81 -0.73 22.14 27.52
N MET A 82 -0.86 22.71 26.32
CA MET A 82 0.13 22.49 25.26
C MET A 82 1.41 23.26 25.56
N PRO A 83 2.59 22.63 25.39
CA PRO A 83 3.86 23.33 25.52
C PRO A 83 3.90 24.48 24.53
N VAL A 84 4.33 25.66 24.99
CA VAL A 84 4.53 26.82 24.12
C VAL A 84 5.72 26.54 23.23
N TYR A 85 5.51 26.45 21.92
CA TYR A 85 6.61 26.31 20.97
C TYR A 85 7.12 27.68 20.55
N GLU A 86 8.41 27.78 20.22
CA GLU A 86 9.06 29.01 19.72
C GLU A 86 8.37 29.65 18.50
N TRP A 87 7.61 28.87 17.72
CA TRP A 87 6.87 29.34 16.54
C TRP A 87 5.38 29.60 16.80
N ASP A 88 4.90 29.45 18.04
CA ASP A 88 3.55 29.85 18.44
C ASP A 88 3.50 31.36 18.69
N THR A 89 3.52 32.15 17.60
CA THR A 89 3.51 33.62 17.66
C THR A 89 2.10 34.21 17.81
N GLU A 90 1.05 33.42 17.60
CA GLU A 90 -0.34 33.86 17.66
C GLU A 90 -0.94 33.71 19.07
N ALA A 91 -1.90 34.58 19.38
CA ALA A 91 -2.64 34.51 20.64
C ALA A 91 -3.48 33.22 20.69
N LYS A 92 -3.34 32.46 21.78
CA LYS A 92 -4.11 31.22 21.98
C LYS A 92 -5.60 31.55 22.11
N GLU A 93 -6.41 31.03 21.19
CA GLU A 93 -7.89 31.20 21.19
C GLU A 93 -8.56 30.65 22.46
N SER A 94 -7.92 29.69 23.15
CA SER A 94 -8.48 29.04 24.33
C SER A 94 -8.24 29.80 25.63
N VAL A 95 -7.46 30.88 25.62
CA VAL A 95 -7.16 31.66 26.83
C VAL A 95 -8.29 32.68 27.03
N ILE A 96 -9.08 32.46 28.07
CA ILE A 96 -10.12 33.41 28.51
C ILE A 96 -9.43 34.74 28.83
N SER A 97 -9.87 35.82 28.19
CA SER A 97 -9.32 37.14 28.47
C SER A 97 -9.70 37.61 29.88
N GLU A 98 -8.96 38.58 30.41
CA GLU A 98 -9.30 39.16 31.72
C GLU A 98 -10.72 39.75 31.74
N TRP A 99 -11.16 40.32 30.62
CA TRP A 99 -12.50 40.89 30.48
C TRP A 99 -13.59 39.81 30.45
N ASP A 100 -13.36 38.71 29.73
CA ASP A 100 -14.27 37.56 29.70
C ASP A 100 -14.42 36.93 31.09
N ARG A 101 -13.33 36.90 31.87
CA ARG A 101 -13.35 36.41 33.24
C ARG A 101 -14.21 37.30 34.14
N ILE A 102 -14.08 38.62 34.04
CA ILE A 102 -14.90 39.57 34.80
C ILE A 102 -16.39 39.39 34.47
N GLN A 103 -16.73 39.22 33.19
CA GLN A 103 -18.12 38.97 32.78
C GLN A 103 -18.68 37.66 33.34
N LEU A 104 -17.87 36.59 33.35
CA LEU A 104 -18.27 35.31 33.93
C LEU A 104 -18.46 35.40 35.45
N GLU A 105 -17.56 36.08 36.16
CA GLU A 105 -17.64 36.29 37.60
C GLU A 105 -18.91 37.09 37.98
N ASP A 106 -19.23 38.15 37.22
CA ASP A 106 -20.46 38.92 37.39
C ASP A 106 -21.72 38.07 37.13
N ALA A 107 -21.74 37.27 36.06
CA ALA A 107 -22.85 36.39 35.72
C ALA A 107 -23.06 35.23 36.71
N LEU A 108 -22.01 34.79 37.39
CA LEU A 108 -22.06 33.73 38.41
C LEU A 108 -22.34 34.25 39.82
N SER A 109 -22.35 35.57 40.02
CA SER A 109 -22.59 36.21 41.32
C SER A 109 -24.08 36.34 41.70
N THR A 110 -25.00 35.78 40.89
CA THR A 110 -26.45 35.72 41.17
C THR A 110 -26.86 34.41 41.84
#